data_AF-A0A535YPL7-F1
#
_entry.id   AF-A0A535YPL7-F1
#
_cell.length_a   1.000
_cell.length_b   1.000
_cell.length_c   1.000
_cell.angle_alpha   90.00
_cell.angle_beta   90.00
_cell.angle_gamma   90.00
#
_symmetry.space_group_name_H-M   'P 1'
#
loop_
_entity.id
_entity.type
_entity.pdbx_description
1 polymer ?
#
loop_
_entity_poly.entity_id
_entity_poly.type
_entity_poly.pdbx_seq_one_letter_code
_entity_poly.pdbx_strand_id
1 'polypeptide(L)' 'MALGAVLLQGTPADVANSPTSYYGTFWFAVALLNAGLAQLHGRRGLNWFLLSLLIGPFATLILVLQYKKT' A
#
# COMPACT_ATOMS: atom_id res chain seq x y z
N MET A 1 -10.34 -44.38 1.84
CA MET A 1 -9.18 -43.48 1.98
C MET A 1 -9.31 -42.25 1.06
N ALA A 2 -10.44 -41.52 1.13
CA ALA A 2 -10.68 -40.36 0.25
C ALA A 2 -11.45 -39.21 0.95
N LEU A 3 -11.61 -39.25 2.28
CA LEU A 3 -12.31 -38.20 3.03
C LEU A 3 -11.37 -37.16 3.69
N GLY A 4 -10.06 -37.37 3.63
CA GLY A 4 -9.06 -36.48 4.25
C GLY A 4 -8.51 -35.38 3.33
N ALA A 5 -8.75 -35.44 2.02
CA ALA A 5 -8.17 -34.51 1.05
C ALA A 5 -9.04 -33.27 0.77
N VAL A 6 -10.32 -33.29 1.13
CA VAL A 6 -11.30 -32.21 0.83
C VAL A 6 -11.22 -31.05 1.84
N LEU A 7 -10.51 -31.20 2.96
CA LEU A 7 -10.42 -30.18 4.01
C LEU A 7 -9.12 -29.35 3.98
N LEU A 8 -8.22 -29.58 3.03
CA LEU A 8 -6.92 -28.90 2.97
C LEU A 8 -6.85 -27.74 1.98
N GLN A 9 -7.96 -27.42 1.30
CA GLN A 9 -8.09 -26.25 0.45
C GLN A 9 -8.95 -25.25 1.22
N GLY A 10 -8.31 -24.26 1.85
CA GLY A 10 -9.01 -23.18 2.54
C GLY A 10 -10.08 -22.57 1.64
N THR A 11 -11.20 -22.18 2.22
CA THR A 11 -12.30 -21.60 1.46
C THR A 11 -11.81 -20.33 0.73
N PRO A 12 -12.45 -19.92 -0.38
CA PRO A 12 -12.13 -18.66 -1.05
C PRO A 12 -12.15 -17.44 -0.10
N ALA A 13 -12.92 -17.51 0.98
CA ALA A 13 -12.95 -16.50 2.03
C ALA A 13 -11.68 -16.48 2.90
N ASP A 14 -11.02 -17.63 3.08
CA ASP A 14 -9.78 -17.76 3.86
C ASP A 14 -8.58 -17.20 3.08
N VAL A 15 -8.54 -17.39 1.75
CA VAL A 15 -7.53 -16.75 0.88
C VAL A 15 -7.75 -15.25 0.74
N ALA A 16 -9.00 -14.77 0.75
CA ALA A 16 -9.31 -13.35 0.76
C ALA A 16 -8.82 -12.65 2.05
N ASN A 17 -8.85 -13.37 3.19
CA ASN A 17 -8.35 -12.90 4.48
C ASN A 17 -6.90 -13.30 4.77
N SER A 18 -6.17 -13.80 3.77
CA SER A 18 -4.77 -14.14 3.93
C SER A 18 -3.92 -12.88 4.17
N PRO A 19 -2.88 -12.95 5.03
CA PRO A 19 -1.96 -11.84 5.28
C PRO A 19 -1.45 -11.18 3.98
N THR A 20 -1.30 -12.01 2.94
CA THR A 20 -0.82 -11.61 1.61
C THR A 20 -1.71 -10.61 0.88
N SER A 21 -3.04 -10.69 1.04
CA SER A 21 -3.99 -9.76 0.39
C SER A 21 -3.92 -8.34 0.95
N TYR A 22 -3.54 -8.19 2.23
CA TYR A 22 -3.50 -6.88 2.87
C TYR A 22 -2.31 -6.02 2.40
N TYR A 23 -1.21 -6.63 1.96
CA TYR A 23 -0.01 -5.88 1.55
C TYR A 23 -0.26 -4.98 0.34
N GLY A 24 -0.97 -5.46 -0.69
CA GLY A 24 -1.25 -4.66 -1.89
C GLY A 24 -2.17 -3.47 -1.62
N THR A 25 -3.26 -3.71 -0.87
CA THR A 25 -4.21 -2.66 -0.45
C THR A 25 -3.55 -1.64 0.45
N PHE A 26 -2.74 -2.08 1.41
CA PHE A 26 -1.99 -1.19 2.31
C PHE A 26 -0.96 -0.35 1.55
N TRP A 27 -0.23 -0.96 0.61
CA TRP A 27 0.76 -0.25 -0.22
C TRP A 27 0.10 0.85 -1.07
N PHE A 28 -1.02 0.53 -1.73
CA PHE A 28 -1.77 1.51 -2.51
C PHE A 28 -2.36 2.62 -1.64
N ALA A 29 -2.92 2.29 -0.48
CA ALA A 29 -3.47 3.27 0.45
C ALA A 29 -2.40 4.26 0.93
N VAL A 30 -1.22 3.78 1.30
CA VAL A 30 -0.08 4.63 1.70
C VAL A 30 0.38 5.51 0.53
N ALA A 31 0.44 4.98 -0.69
CA ALA A 31 0.79 5.76 -1.87
C ALA A 31 -0.21 6.90 -2.13
N LEU A 32 -1.51 6.63 -1.97
CA LEU A 32 -2.57 7.63 -2.11
C LEU A 32 -2.48 8.71 -1.03
N LEU A 33 -2.22 8.31 0.22
CA LEU A 33 -2.07 9.21 1.36
C LEU A 33 -0.87 10.16 1.18
N ASN A 34 0.26 9.64 0.70
CA ASN A 34 1.44 10.44 0.37
C ASN A 34 1.17 11.46 -0.74
N ALA A 35 0.39 11.07 -1.75
CA ALA A 35 -0.02 11.95 -2.83
C ALA A 35 -0.94 13.09 -2.36
N GLY A 36 -1.82 12.80 -1.40
CA GLY A 36 -2.66 13.80 -0.73
C GLY A 36 -1.82 14.79 0.09
N LEU A 37 -0.91 14.29 0.93
CA LEU A 37 0.01 15.12 1.72
C LEU A 37 0.86 16.03 0.82
N ALA A 38 1.36 15.53 -0.31
CA ALA A 38 2.09 16.33 -1.28
C ALA A 38 1.27 17.52 -1.81
N GLN A 39 -0.01 17.29 -2.12
CA GLN A 39 -0.92 18.32 -2.64
C GLN A 39 -1.23 19.40 -1.62
N LEU A 40 -1.40 19.02 -0.35
CA LEU A 40 -1.61 19.98 0.75
C LEU A 40 -0.42 20.96 0.90
N HIS A 41 0.77 20.58 0.45
CA HIS A 41 1.97 21.42 0.44
C HIS A 41 2.30 22.02 -0.94
N GLY A 42 1.33 22.09 -1.86
CA GLY A 42 1.49 22.72 -3.18
C GLY A 42 2.38 21.95 -4.15
N ARG A 43 2.64 20.65 -3.90
CA ARG A 43 3.43 19.78 -4.79
C ARG A 43 2.51 18.94 -5.66
N ARG A 44 3.03 18.49 -6.82
CA ARG A 44 2.30 17.64 -7.77
C ARG A 44 2.00 16.26 -7.15
N GLY A 45 0.80 16.07 -6.61
CA GLY A 45 0.37 14.83 -5.95
C GLY A 45 0.54 13.58 -6.80
N LEU A 46 0.23 13.66 -8.10
CA LEU A 46 0.37 12.53 -9.01
C LEU A 46 1.83 12.04 -9.11
N ASN A 47 2.81 12.95 -9.17
CA ASN A 47 4.22 12.57 -9.19
C ASN A 47 4.62 11.84 -7.89
N TRP A 48 4.09 12.28 -6.75
CA TRP A 48 4.33 11.64 -5.46
C TRP A 48 3.55 10.33 -5.27
N PHE A 49 2.40 10.19 -5.93
CA PHE A 49 1.66 8.94 -6.03
C PHE A 49 2.48 7.89 -6.77
N LEU A 50 2.93 8.19 -8.00
CA LEU A 50 3.74 7.26 -8.80
C LEU A 50 5.05 6.91 -8.09
N LEU A 51 5.69 7.88 -7.45
CA LEU A 51 6.91 7.66 -6.68
C LEU A 51 6.66 6.74 -5.47
N SER A 52 5.55 6.93 -4.75
CA SER A 52 5.16 6.06 -3.63
C SER A 52 4.69 4.68 -4.10
N LEU A 53 4.14 4.56 -5.31
CA LEU A 53 3.74 3.28 -5.86
C LEU A 53 4.96 2.40 -6.18
N LEU A 54 6.05 2.98 -6.67
CA LEU A 54 7.32 2.28 -6.93
C LEU A 54 8.15 2.02 -5.67
N ILE A 55 8.35 3.04 -4.83
CA ILE A 55 9.32 3.01 -3.72
C ILE A 55 8.61 2.80 -2.37
N GLY A 56 7.28 2.77 -2.35
CA GLY A 56 6.51 2.49 -1.14
C GLY A 56 6.65 3.57 -0.07
N PRO A 57 6.69 3.19 1.22
CA PRO A 57 6.74 4.12 2.35
C PRO A 57 8.02 4.96 2.42
N PHE A 58 9.05 4.65 1.63
CA PHE A 58 10.25 5.50 1.53
C PHE A 58 9.97 6.84 0.84
N ALA A 59 8.95 6.91 -0.03
CA ALA A 59 8.52 8.17 -0.60
C ALA A 59 8.02 9.15 0.49
N THR A 60 7.41 8.63 1.56
CA THR A 60 6.99 9.43 2.72
C THR A 60 8.19 10.05 3.44
N LEU A 61 9.29 9.31 3.56
CA LEU A 61 10.52 9.83 4.17
C LEU A 61 11.12 10.96 3.35
N ILE A 62 11.13 10.85 2.02
CA ILE A 62 11.60 11.94 1.14
C ILE A 62 10.68 13.17 1.29
N LEU A 63 9.36 12.96 1.42
CA LEU A 63 8.38 14.02 1.59
C LEU A 63 8.58 14.78 2.92
N VAL A 64 8.78 14.04 4.01
CA VAL A 64 9.08 14.59 5.35
C VAL A 64 10.43 15.30 5.39
N LEU A 65 11.48 14.71 4.81
CA LEU A 65 12.81 15.32 4.79
C LEU A 65 12.86 16.60 3.93
N GLN A 66 12.00 16.69 2.93
CA GLN A 66 11.87 17.89 2.09
C GLN A 66 10.95 18.95 2.69
N TYR A 67 10.44 18.76 3.91
CA TYR A 67 9.66 19.75 4.63
C TYR A 67 10.58 20.92 5.04
N LYS A 68 10.77 21.87 4.14
CA LYS A 68 11.42 23.15 4.44
C LYS A 68 10.35 24.08 5.01
N LYS A 69 10.53 24.47 6.27
CA LYS A 69 9.72 25.52 6.91
C LYS A 69 10.24 26.86 6.38
N THR A 70 9.52 27.44 5.41
CA THR A 70 9.67 28.86 5.07
C THR A 70 8.90 29.68 6.07
#